data_AF-A0A5Q2VUC0-F1
#
_entry.id   AF-A0A5Q2VUC0-F1
#
_cell.length_a   1.000
_cell.length_b   1.000
_cell.length_c   1.000
_cell.angle_alpha   90.00
_cell.angle_beta   90.00
_cell.angle_gamma   90.00
#
_symmetry.space_group_name_H-M   'P 1'
#
loop_
_entity.id
_entity.type
_entity.pdbx_description
1 polymer ?
#
loop_
_entity_poly.entity_id
_entity_poly.type
_entity_poly.pdbx_seq_one_letter_code
_entity_poly.pdbx_strand_id
1 'polypeptide(L)' 'MSSTTTTRTATAAAAGRALEETDDPREQITVGVVMADGRLAPRSFASRAEAEAWARPEEQVVEWNFVCRCDA' A
#
# COMPACT_ATOMS: atom_id res chain seq x y z
N MET A 1 -13.96 -11.53 47.57
CA MET A 1 -13.01 -12.56 47.10
C MET A 1 -13.69 -13.36 46.01
N SER A 2 -13.05 -13.42 44.85
CA SER A 2 -13.27 -14.30 43.69
C SER A 2 -14.63 -14.27 42.96
N SER A 3 -14.70 -13.43 41.92
CA SER A 3 -15.57 -13.66 40.76
C SER A 3 -14.79 -14.47 39.73
N THR A 4 -15.26 -15.68 39.45
CA THR A 4 -14.67 -16.60 38.46
C THR A 4 -15.04 -16.15 37.06
N THR A 5 -14.09 -15.61 36.30
CA THR A 5 -14.28 -15.25 34.90
C THR A 5 -14.10 -16.50 34.02
N THR A 6 -15.21 -16.97 33.46
CA THR A 6 -15.28 -17.99 32.41
C THR A 6 -14.50 -17.54 31.16
N THR A 7 -13.41 -18.24 30.83
CA THR A 7 -12.72 -18.09 29.54
C THR A 7 -13.59 -18.68 28.44
N ARG A 8 -14.35 -17.83 27.74
CA ARG A 8 -14.98 -18.19 26.47
C ARG A 8 -13.92 -18.08 25.37
N THR A 9 -13.34 -19.23 25.04
CA THR A 9 -12.55 -19.52 23.84
C THR A 9 -13.06 -18.74 22.62
N ALA A 10 -12.30 -17.73 22.20
CA ALA A 10 -12.52 -16.96 20.98
C ALA A 10 -11.87 -17.67 19.79
N THR A 11 -12.42 -18.81 19.36
CA THR A 11 -11.94 -19.54 18.17
C THR A 11 -12.68 -19.15 16.88
N ALA A 12 -13.60 -18.19 16.92
CA ALA A 12 -14.34 -17.76 15.73
C ALA A 12 -13.91 -16.40 15.14
N ALA A 13 -13.01 -15.64 15.80
CA ALA A 13 -12.55 -14.35 15.27
C ALA A 13 -11.37 -14.47 14.29
N ALA A 14 -10.69 -15.62 14.25
CA ALA A 14 -9.53 -15.83 13.39
C ALA A 14 -9.89 -16.28 11.97
N ALA A 15 -11.07 -16.89 11.76
CA ALA A 15 -11.46 -17.41 10.45
C ALA A 15 -11.99 -16.32 9.49
N GLY A 16 -12.40 -15.15 10.00
CA GLY A 16 -12.86 -14.03 9.17
C GLY A 16 -11.76 -13.15 8.58
N ARG A 17 -10.48 -13.34 8.99
CA ARG A 17 -9.35 -12.49 8.58
C ARG A 17 -8.46 -13.09 7.50
N ALA A 18 -8.64 -14.36 7.16
CA ALA A 18 -7.75 -15.07 6.24
C ALA A 18 -8.29 -15.13 4.79
N LEU A 19 -9.47 -14.58 4.52
CA LEU A 19 -10.10 -14.62 3.19
C LEU A 19 -10.45 -13.23 2.64
N GLU A 20 -10.08 -12.17 3.35
CA GLU A 20 -10.18 -10.77 2.88
C GLU A 20 -8.81 -10.23 2.43
N GLU A 21 -7.86 -11.12 2.09
CA GLU A 21 -6.64 -10.78 1.36
C GLU A 21 -6.94 -10.66 -0.15
N THR A 22 -8.04 -9.98 -0.47
CA THR A 22 -8.26 -9.40 -1.79
C THR A 22 -7.62 -8.02 -1.72
N ASP A 23 -6.38 -7.88 -2.24
CA ASP A 23 -5.64 -6.63 -2.47
C ASP A 23 -6.30 -5.38 -1.85
N ASP A 24 -6.03 -5.08 -0.56
CA ASP A 24 -6.69 -3.95 0.12
C ASP A 24 -6.47 -2.71 -0.74
N PRO A 25 -7.54 -2.07 -1.23
CA PRO A 25 -7.40 -0.97 -2.17
C PRO A 25 -6.62 0.19 -1.60
N ARG A 26 -6.48 0.32 -0.28
CA ARG A 26 -5.64 1.34 0.39
C ARG A 26 -4.16 0.99 0.34
N GLU A 27 -3.83 -0.30 0.20
CA GLU A 27 -2.47 -0.84 0.18
C GLU A 27 -1.93 -1.02 -1.25
N GLN A 28 -2.77 -0.84 -2.28
CA GLN A 28 -2.41 -0.83 -3.70
C GLN A 28 -1.61 0.43 -4.10
N ILE A 29 -0.37 0.52 -3.63
CA ILE A 29 0.56 1.62 -3.88
C ILE A 29 1.41 1.37 -5.12
N THR A 30 1.44 2.35 -6.02
CA THR A 30 2.32 2.41 -7.19
C THR A 30 3.48 3.37 -6.93
N VAL A 31 4.65 3.03 -7.47
CA VAL A 31 5.85 3.86 -7.45
C VAL A 31 6.09 4.45 -8.84
N GLY A 32 6.45 5.73 -8.92
CA GLY A 32 6.88 6.37 -10.16
C GLY A 32 7.83 7.52 -9.91
N VAL A 33 8.28 8.14 -11.01
CA VAL A 33 9.19 9.29 -10.97
C VAL A 33 8.55 10.46 -11.69
N VAL A 34 8.49 11.61 -11.02
CA VAL A 34 8.14 12.91 -11.61
C VAL A 34 9.41 13.49 -12.22
N MET A 35 9.41 13.66 -13.54
CA MET A 35 10.52 14.23 -14.31
C MET A 35 10.61 15.74 -14.09
N ALA A 36 11.71 16.37 -14.54
CA ALA A 36 11.93 17.80 -14.38
C ALA A 36 10.84 18.70 -15.03
N ASP A 37 10.09 18.17 -16.00
CA ASP A 37 8.96 18.85 -16.65
C ASP A 37 7.62 18.69 -15.88
N GLY A 38 7.65 18.04 -14.71
CA GLY A 38 6.49 17.78 -13.86
C GLY A 38 5.63 16.60 -14.31
N ARG A 39 6.02 15.87 -15.36
CA ARG A 39 5.27 14.69 -15.85
C ARG A 39 5.79 13.41 -15.20
N LEU A 40 4.91 12.42 -15.08
CA LEU A 40 5.33 11.07 -14.71
C LEU A 40 6.14 10.43 -15.84
N ALA A 41 7.23 9.77 -15.49
CA ALA A 41 8.02 8.95 -16.41
C ALA A 41 7.14 7.85 -17.03
N PRO A 42 7.31 7.53 -18.33
CA PRO A 42 6.51 6.52 -19.02
C PRO A 42 7.04 5.10 -18.73
N ARG A 43 7.22 4.78 -17.45
CA ARG A 43 7.80 3.52 -16.97
C ARG A 43 7.20 3.14 -15.62
N SER A 44 6.96 1.85 -15.43
CA SER A 44 6.60 1.26 -14.13
C SER A 44 7.84 0.76 -13.40
N PHE A 45 7.82 0.83 -12.07
CA PHE A 45 8.88 0.30 -11.19
C PHE A 45 8.30 -0.75 -10.25
N ALA A 46 9.07 -1.78 -9.94
CA ALA A 46 8.67 -2.83 -9.00
C ALA A 46 8.89 -2.40 -7.53
N SER A 47 9.73 -1.39 -7.28
CA SER A 47 10.00 -0.91 -5.92
C SER A 47 10.46 0.55 -5.91
N ARG A 48 10.39 1.17 -4.73
CA ARG A 48 10.94 2.51 -4.50
C ARG A 48 12.43 2.59 -4.79
N ALA A 49 13.20 1.60 -4.34
CA ALA A 49 14.64 1.55 -4.56
C ALA A 49 15.00 1.48 -6.06
N GLU A 50 14.21 0.76 -6.85
CA GLU A 50 14.39 0.72 -8.31
C GLU A 50 14.14 2.08 -8.95
N ALA A 51 13.08 2.79 -8.53
CA ALA A 51 12.78 4.13 -9.01
C ALA A 51 13.86 5.13 -8.61
N GLU A 52 14.37 5.06 -7.38
CA GLU A 52 15.46 5.91 -6.87
C GLU A 52 16.77 5.67 -7.63
N ALA A 53 17.08 4.42 -8.00
CA ALA A 53 18.26 4.10 -8.80
C ALA A 53 18.17 4.60 -10.25
N TRP A 54 16.96 4.77 -10.78
CA TRP A 54 16.73 5.28 -12.13
C TRP A 54 16.65 6.82 -12.19
N ALA A 55 16.09 7.46 -11.15
CA ALA A 55 15.82 8.89 -11.12
C ALA A 55 17.09 9.75 -11.24
N ARG A 56 16.96 10.90 -11.90
CA ARG A 56 17.99 11.95 -11.90
C ARG A 56 17.91 12.82 -10.63
N PRO A 57 18.97 13.54 -10.23
CA PRO A 57 18.99 14.35 -9.01
C PRO A 57 17.87 15.42 -8.91
N GLU A 58 17.42 15.94 -10.04
CA GLU A 58 16.35 16.93 -10.15
C GLU A 58 14.93 16.34 -10.23
N GLU A 59 14.82 15.01 -10.28
CA GLU A 59 13.56 14.28 -10.38
C GLU A 59 13.09 13.78 -9.01
N GLN A 60 11.80 13.49 -8.89
CA GLN A 60 11.21 13.09 -7.61
C GLN A 60 10.55 11.71 -7.70
N VAL A 61 10.96 10.80 -6.81
CA VAL A 61 10.28 9.51 -6.61
C VAL A 61 9.03 9.76 -5.78
N VAL A 62 7.89 9.32 -6.29
CA VAL A 62 6.57 9.48 -5.66
C VAL A 62 5.86 8.14 -5.55
N GLU A 63 5.01 8.04 -4.54
CA GLU A 63 4.14 6.90 -4.29
C GLU A 63 2.70 7.38 -4.28
N TRP A 64 1.82 6.68 -5.00
CA TRP A 64 0.40 7.00 -5.01
C TRP A 64 -0.43 5.73 -5.07
N ASN A 65 -1.64 5.82 -4.56
CA ASN A 65 -2.61 4.74 -4.67
C ASN A 65 -3.36 4.87 -6.01
N PHE A 66 -3.33 3.84 -6.86
CA PHE A 66 -4.03 3.88 -8.16
C PHE A 66 -5.55 3.80 -8.02
N VAL A 67 -6.04 3.11 -6.98
CA VAL A 67 -7.48 2.89 -6.73
C VAL A 67 -8.15 4.17 -6.23
N CYS A 68 -7.45 4.95 -5.40
CA CYS A 68 -7.93 6.23 -4.89
C CYS A 68 -7.67 7.39 -5.86
N ARG A 69 -7.44 7.14 -7.16
CA ARG A 69 -7.45 8.21 -8.15
C ARG A 69 -8.85 8.81 -8.15
N CYS A 70 -9.00 9.99 -7.54
CA CYS A 70 -10.16 10.82 -7.75
C CYS A 70 -10.18 11.14 -9.24
N ASP A 71 -11.12 10.56 -9.98
CA ASP A 71 -11.47 11.10 -11.30
C ASP A 71 -11.76 12.60 -11.10
N ALA A 72 -11.13 13.42 -11.94
CA ALA A 72 -11.28 14.87 -11.94
C ALA A 72 -12.66 15.29 -12.46
#